data_AF-A0A831UTM8-F1
#
_entry.id   AF-A0A831UTM8-F1
#
_cell.length_a   1.000
_cell.length_b   1.000
_cell.length_c   1.000
_cell.angle_alpha   90.00
_cell.angle_beta   90.00
_cell.angle_gamma   90.00
#
_symmetry.space_group_name_H-M   'P 1'
#
loop_
_entity.id
_entity.type
_entity.pdbx_description
1 polymer ?
#
loop_
_entity_poly.entity_id
_entity_poly.type
_entity_poly.pdbx_seq_one_letter_code
_entity_poly.pdbx_strand_id
1 'polypeptide(L)'
;MKVRCPYCGAEYDAPEGLQYSVCPYCGTALRQGQTYEKVYIFKPTLDKTAAFRRALSLRPWASPSDLDSSASLTSAELHYIPLYLYYVYFEPLKELATYATAPAVEKPPFYIPKDYRFPARWRTPFKPSLERTAVFHGPQLDPEAAWAAVSGRYEKEARNYAAVFKKPISDMSSFEGLVYYPFWRLRYAYGGREYEAVVDAAEGDVTYMEYPVSRAGRSASVAAAVSIVLGAAFLGLIGAAFSPAASAGIHGNLRLLDLAAAAGVAGGGVAGLVGAVRLLAFAVERRAIYRADRDVELV
;
A
#
# COMPACT_ATOMS: atom_id res chain seq x y z
N MET A 1 -0.72 28.69 -21.71
CA MET A 1 -0.51 30.12 -21.36
C MET A 1 0.96 30.44 -21.13
N LYS A 2 1.43 31.61 -21.58
CA LYS A 2 2.78 32.10 -21.24
C LYS A 2 2.82 32.56 -19.78
N VAL A 3 3.76 32.03 -19.01
CA VAL A 3 3.97 32.36 -17.59
C VAL A 3 5.39 32.85 -17.42
N ARG A 4 5.54 33.94 -16.67
CA ARG A 4 6.86 34.44 -16.23
C ARG A 4 7.11 33.99 -14.80
N CYS A 5 8.22 33.30 -14.58
CA CYS A 5 8.60 32.83 -13.26
C CYS A 5 8.98 34.01 -12.36
N PRO A 6 8.33 34.21 -11.20
CA PRO A 6 8.67 35.27 -10.25
C PRO A 6 10.01 35.07 -9.54
N TYR A 7 10.56 33.85 -9.55
CA TYR A 7 11.83 33.53 -8.88
C TYR A 7 13.04 33.77 -9.78
N CYS A 8 13.07 33.20 -10.99
CA CYS A 8 14.21 33.33 -11.92
C CYS A 8 13.98 34.29 -13.10
N GLY A 9 12.75 34.79 -13.26
CA GLY A 9 12.40 35.72 -14.34
C GLY A 9 12.16 35.07 -15.73
N ALA A 10 12.35 33.76 -15.87
CA ALA A 10 12.22 33.07 -17.15
C ALA A 10 10.76 32.98 -17.63
N GLU A 11 10.57 33.07 -18.95
CA GLU A 11 9.26 32.92 -19.61
C GLU A 11 9.13 31.53 -20.25
N TYR A 12 7.99 30.88 -20.04
CA TYR A 12 7.70 29.56 -20.60
C TYR A 12 6.20 29.36 -20.82
N ASP A 13 5.84 28.41 -21.70
CA ASP A 13 4.47 28.00 -21.92
C ASP A 13 4.04 26.95 -20.89
N ALA A 14 3.15 27.33 -19.98
CA ALA A 14 2.51 26.42 -19.04
C ALA A 14 1.24 25.79 -19.67
N PRO A 15 1.01 24.47 -19.49
CA PRO A 15 -0.21 23.82 -19.95
C PRO A 15 -1.46 24.46 -19.33
N GLU A 16 -2.50 24.64 -20.13
CA GLU A 16 -3.75 25.27 -19.68
C GLU A 16 -4.59 24.30 -18.84
N GLY A 17 -5.26 24.80 -17.81
CA GLY A 17 -6.10 24.00 -16.90
C GLY A 17 -5.36 23.32 -15.75
N LEU A 18 -4.02 23.42 -15.66
CA LEU A 18 -3.28 22.96 -14.50
C LEU A 18 -3.40 23.97 -13.34
N GLN A 19 -3.77 23.48 -12.16
CA GLN A 19 -3.73 24.27 -10.91
C GLN A 19 -2.29 24.69 -10.55
N TYR A 20 -1.29 23.96 -11.05
CA TYR A 20 0.12 24.10 -10.74
C TYR A 20 0.99 24.00 -11.99
N SER A 21 1.99 24.87 -12.11
CA SER A 21 3.01 24.81 -13.16
C SER A 21 4.40 24.88 -12.54
N VAL A 22 5.33 24.06 -13.02
CA VAL A 22 6.72 24.08 -12.53
C VAL A 22 7.57 24.79 -13.58
N CYS A 23 8.37 25.76 -13.14
CA CYS A 23 9.27 26.48 -14.03
C CYS A 23 10.33 25.50 -14.58
N PRO A 24 10.42 25.31 -15.91
CA PRO A 24 11.35 24.37 -16.52
C PRO A 24 12.82 24.84 -16.46
N TYR A 25 13.09 26.02 -15.89
CA TYR A 25 14.43 26.58 -15.77
C TYR A 25 14.99 26.47 -14.36
N CYS A 26 14.23 26.89 -13.34
CA CYS A 26 14.67 26.90 -11.95
C CYS A 26 13.93 25.93 -11.02
N GLY A 27 12.87 25.28 -11.49
CA GLY A 27 12.11 24.30 -10.70
C GLY A 27 11.10 24.91 -9.72
N THR A 28 10.89 26.22 -9.74
CA THR A 28 9.88 26.89 -8.90
C THR A 28 8.48 26.48 -9.34
N ALA A 29 7.68 25.93 -8.42
CA ALA A 29 6.27 25.64 -8.65
C ALA A 29 5.42 26.90 -8.42
N LEU A 30 4.51 27.17 -9.35
CA LEU A 30 3.61 28.31 -9.37
C LEU A 30 2.18 27.81 -9.32
N ARG A 31 1.38 28.38 -8.41
CA ARG A 31 -0.06 28.14 -8.29
C ARG A 31 -0.78 29.45 -8.59
N GLN A 32 -1.47 29.55 -9.72
CA GLN A 32 -2.31 30.72 -10.08
C GLN A 32 -1.69 32.10 -9.74
N GLY A 33 -0.39 32.29 -9.98
CA GLY A 33 0.31 33.55 -9.70
C GLY A 33 0.91 33.69 -8.29
N GLN A 34 0.68 32.75 -7.38
CA GLN A 34 1.41 32.60 -6.12
C GLN A 34 2.61 31.66 -6.29
N THR A 35 3.75 32.05 -5.70
CA THR A 35 5.00 31.31 -5.75
C THR A 35 5.07 30.33 -4.58
N TYR A 36 5.36 29.05 -4.83
CA TYR A 36 5.92 28.22 -3.77
C TYR A 36 7.42 28.48 -3.67
N GLU A 37 7.89 28.92 -2.51
CA GLU A 37 9.31 29.24 -2.30
C GLU A 37 10.21 28.00 -2.35
N LYS A 38 9.69 26.81 -2.01
CA LYS A 38 10.52 25.60 -1.85
C LYS A 38 9.90 24.39 -2.58
N VAL A 39 10.55 23.97 -3.65
CA VAL A 39 10.26 22.71 -4.35
C VAL A 39 11.44 21.77 -4.21
N TYR A 40 11.16 20.56 -3.75
CA TYR A 40 12.15 19.56 -3.46
C TYR A 40 11.91 18.28 -4.25
N ILE A 41 12.92 17.42 -4.26
CA ILE A 41 12.86 16.08 -4.84
C ILE A 41 13.63 15.10 -3.97
N PHE A 42 13.09 13.90 -3.83
CA PHE A 42 13.80 12.74 -3.31
C PHE A 42 14.63 12.10 -4.41
N LYS A 43 15.90 11.85 -4.10
CA LYS A 43 16.79 11.15 -5.03
C LYS A 43 16.43 9.65 -5.00
N PRO A 44 16.13 9.02 -6.14
CA PRO A 44 15.96 7.58 -6.20
C PRO A 44 17.31 6.93 -5.85
N THR A 45 17.31 6.07 -4.85
CA THR A 45 18.48 5.29 -4.42
C THR A 45 18.57 3.98 -5.20
N LEU A 46 17.44 3.44 -5.66
CA LEU A 46 17.38 2.25 -6.51
C LEU A 46 17.31 2.64 -7.98
N ASP A 47 18.19 2.03 -8.79
CA ASP A 47 18.01 1.97 -10.24
C ASP A 47 16.93 0.95 -10.64
N LYS A 48 16.55 0.93 -11.92
CA LYS A 48 15.52 0.01 -12.45
C LYS A 48 15.83 -1.47 -12.21
N THR A 49 17.10 -1.86 -12.23
CA THR A 49 17.54 -3.25 -12.06
C THR A 49 17.46 -3.66 -10.60
N ALA A 50 17.91 -2.80 -9.70
CA ALA A 50 17.82 -2.99 -8.25
C ALA A 50 16.36 -3.04 -7.79
N ALA A 51 15.52 -2.12 -8.29
CA ALA A 51 14.09 -2.11 -8.00
C ALA A 51 13.41 -3.40 -8.49
N PHE A 52 13.73 -3.86 -9.70
CA PHE A 52 13.20 -5.13 -10.22
C PHE A 52 13.61 -6.33 -9.38
N ARG A 53 14.89 -6.43 -8.99
CA ARG A 53 15.35 -7.48 -8.09
C ARG A 53 14.65 -7.43 -6.74
N ARG A 54 14.43 -6.23 -6.19
CA ARG A 54 13.73 -6.02 -4.92
C ARG A 54 12.28 -6.51 -5.00
N ALA A 55 11.56 -6.18 -6.07
CA ALA A 55 10.21 -6.70 -6.32
C ALA A 55 10.18 -8.24 -6.33
N LEU A 56 11.05 -8.88 -7.13
CA LEU A 56 11.07 -10.34 -7.26
C LEU A 56 11.52 -11.05 -5.97
N SER A 57 12.36 -10.40 -5.16
CA SER A 57 12.83 -10.93 -3.87
C SER A 57 11.75 -11.00 -2.78
N LEU A 58 10.65 -10.25 -2.93
CA LEU A 58 9.55 -10.25 -1.96
C LEU A 58 8.94 -11.64 -1.74
N ARG A 59 8.88 -12.45 -2.81
CA ARG A 59 8.34 -13.83 -2.83
C ARG A 59 7.09 -14.02 -1.93
N PRO A 60 5.96 -13.36 -2.26
CA PRO A 60 4.72 -13.55 -1.50
C PRO A 60 4.25 -15.01 -1.49
N TRP A 61 3.31 -15.35 -0.60
CA TRP A 61 2.77 -16.70 -0.48
C TRP A 61 2.34 -17.27 -1.84
N ALA A 62 2.66 -18.55 -2.09
CA ALA A 62 2.39 -19.26 -3.34
C ALA A 62 3.10 -18.73 -4.60
N SER A 63 4.02 -17.78 -4.51
CA SER A 63 4.89 -17.36 -5.63
C SER A 63 5.78 -18.51 -6.13
N PRO A 64 6.12 -18.58 -7.43
CA PRO A 64 7.07 -19.57 -7.94
C PRO A 64 8.46 -19.38 -7.34
N SER A 65 9.13 -20.50 -7.09
CA SER A 65 10.48 -20.52 -6.51
C SER A 65 11.55 -19.99 -7.47
N ASP A 66 11.27 -20.04 -8.77
CA ASP A 66 12.12 -19.62 -9.89
C ASP A 66 11.73 -18.25 -10.45
N LEU A 67 10.81 -17.53 -9.79
CA LEU A 67 10.29 -16.25 -10.28
C LEU A 67 11.41 -15.24 -10.52
N ASP A 68 12.42 -15.19 -9.65
CA ASP A 68 13.55 -14.27 -9.74
C ASP A 68 14.54 -14.58 -10.85
N SER A 69 14.68 -15.84 -11.23
CA SER A 69 15.59 -16.30 -12.28
C SER A 69 14.94 -16.38 -13.67
N SER A 70 13.62 -16.57 -13.72
CA SER A 70 12.88 -16.78 -14.97
C SER A 70 12.08 -15.56 -15.43
N ALA A 71 11.81 -14.59 -14.55
CA ALA A 71 11.14 -13.36 -14.94
C ALA A 71 12.09 -12.44 -15.73
N SER A 72 11.53 -11.70 -16.70
CA SER A 72 12.26 -10.70 -17.47
C SER A 72 11.56 -9.35 -17.40
N LEU A 73 12.33 -8.28 -17.20
CA LEU A 73 11.81 -6.91 -17.13
C LEU A 73 11.38 -6.45 -18.53
N THR A 74 10.13 -6.05 -18.69
CA THR A 74 9.56 -5.59 -19.97
C THR A 74 9.38 -4.08 -20.03
N SER A 75 9.06 -3.43 -18.91
CA SER A 75 9.01 -1.97 -18.80
C SER A 75 9.46 -1.49 -17.42
N ALA A 76 10.07 -0.31 -17.35
CA ALA A 76 10.39 0.38 -16.11
C ALA A 76 10.21 1.89 -16.28
N GLU A 77 9.20 2.43 -15.61
CA GLU A 77 8.86 3.85 -15.62
C GLU A 77 9.10 4.43 -14.22
N LEU A 78 9.91 5.49 -14.14
CA LEU A 78 10.11 6.23 -12.89
C LEU A 78 9.05 7.32 -12.80
N HIS A 79 8.20 7.24 -11.77
CA HIS A 79 7.16 8.22 -11.51
C HIS A 79 7.46 9.02 -10.26
N TYR A 80 7.28 10.34 -10.32
CA TYR A 80 7.39 11.24 -9.18
C TYR A 80 6.00 11.70 -8.73
N ILE A 81 5.64 11.32 -7.51
CA ILE A 81 4.37 11.69 -6.88
C ILE A 81 4.59 12.97 -6.06
N PRO A 82 3.78 14.02 -6.26
CA PRO A 82 3.88 15.25 -5.48
C PRO A 82 3.31 15.04 -4.08
N LEU A 83 4.07 15.47 -3.08
CA LEU A 83 3.68 15.51 -1.68
C LEU A 83 3.83 16.95 -1.16
N TYR A 84 2.94 17.38 -0.28
CA TYR A 84 3.13 18.60 0.49
C TYR A 84 3.93 18.31 1.75
N LEU A 85 4.84 19.21 2.06
CA LEU A 85 5.67 19.18 3.25
C LEU A 85 5.11 20.17 4.28
N TYR A 86 4.98 19.72 5.52
CA TYR A 86 4.58 20.54 6.65
C TYR A 86 5.63 20.44 7.75
N TYR A 87 5.88 21.56 8.42
CA TYR A 87 6.54 21.56 9.70
C TYR A 87 5.46 21.49 10.78
N VAL A 88 5.44 20.39 11.51
CA VAL A 88 4.42 20.09 12.52
C VAL A 88 4.98 20.50 13.87
N TYR A 89 4.26 21.37 14.56
CA TYR A 89 4.68 21.90 15.84
C TYR A 89 3.47 22.19 16.71
N PHE A 90 3.54 21.79 17.99
CA PHE A 90 2.48 22.06 18.96
C PHE A 90 3.06 22.84 20.14
N GLU A 91 2.39 23.91 20.58
CA GLU A 91 2.73 24.60 21.82
C GLU A 91 2.03 23.97 23.01
N PRO A 92 2.71 23.78 24.17
CA PRO A 92 4.12 24.10 24.46
C PRO A 92 5.13 22.98 24.13
N LEU A 93 4.71 21.94 23.39
CA LEU A 93 5.44 20.69 23.11
C LEU A 93 6.47 20.81 21.97
N LYS A 94 7.50 21.63 22.17
CA LYS A 94 8.60 21.83 21.19
C LYS A 94 9.35 20.54 20.86
N GLU A 95 9.43 19.62 21.79
CA GLU A 95 10.08 18.33 21.63
C GLU A 95 9.41 17.41 20.59
N LEU A 96 8.12 17.63 20.29
CA LEU A 96 7.37 16.86 19.30
C LEU A 96 7.48 17.44 17.89
N ALA A 97 8.22 18.54 17.71
CA ALA A 97 8.34 19.19 16.42
C ALA A 97 8.97 18.25 15.38
N THR A 98 8.31 18.13 14.23
CA THR A 98 8.73 17.19 13.19
C THR A 98 8.31 17.66 11.81
N TYR A 99 8.76 16.96 10.77
CA TYR A 99 8.26 17.16 9.42
C TYR A 99 7.25 16.08 9.08
N ALA A 100 6.18 16.48 8.40
CA ALA A 100 5.18 15.61 7.85
C ALA A 100 5.05 15.81 6.34
N THR A 101 4.61 14.76 5.68
CA THR A 101 4.35 14.75 4.24
C THR A 101 2.95 14.23 3.99
N ALA A 102 2.20 14.92 3.14
CA ALA A 102 0.87 14.52 2.71
C ALA A 102 0.84 14.35 1.19
N PRO A 103 0.26 13.27 0.64
CA PRO A 103 0.03 13.17 -0.80
C PRO A 103 -0.75 14.37 -1.32
N ALA A 104 -0.23 14.99 -2.37
CA ALA A 104 -0.92 16.09 -3.04
C ALA A 104 -1.79 15.60 -4.21
N VAL A 105 -1.90 14.29 -4.39
CA VAL A 105 -2.79 13.63 -5.36
C VAL A 105 -3.94 12.94 -4.64
N GLU A 106 -5.15 13.03 -5.19
CA GLU A 106 -6.30 12.33 -4.63
C GLU A 106 -6.23 10.83 -4.98
N LYS A 107 -5.94 10.54 -6.25
CA LYS A 107 -5.82 9.18 -6.77
C LYS A 107 -4.46 8.98 -7.43
N PRO A 108 -3.51 8.28 -6.77
CA PRO A 108 -2.22 8.00 -7.38
C PRO A 108 -2.40 7.12 -8.64
N PRO A 109 -1.49 7.23 -9.62
CA PRO A 109 -1.53 6.49 -10.89
C PRO A 109 -1.33 4.98 -10.74
N PHE A 110 -0.87 4.53 -9.58
CA PHE A 110 -0.67 3.14 -9.19
C PHE A 110 -0.97 2.98 -7.70
N TYR A 111 -0.99 1.74 -7.20
CA TYR A 111 -1.33 1.47 -5.81
C TYR A 111 -0.23 1.97 -4.85
N ILE A 112 -0.66 2.79 -3.89
CA ILE A 112 0.10 3.18 -2.71
C ILE A 112 -0.80 2.93 -1.50
N PRO A 113 -0.31 2.26 -0.44
CA PRO A 113 -1.07 2.07 0.79
C PRO A 113 -1.64 3.39 1.33
N LYS A 114 -2.87 3.36 1.85
CA LYS A 114 -3.52 4.59 2.35
C LYS A 114 -2.75 5.24 3.49
N ASP A 115 -2.16 4.43 4.37
CA ASP A 115 -1.37 4.87 5.51
C ASP A 115 0.13 4.90 5.22
N TYR A 116 0.53 4.92 3.94
CA TYR A 116 1.94 4.95 3.56
C TYR A 116 2.65 6.16 4.17
N ARG A 117 3.70 5.91 4.93
CA ARG A 117 4.47 6.95 5.59
C ARG A 117 5.62 7.36 4.69
N PHE A 118 5.39 8.43 3.94
CA PHE A 118 6.46 9.02 3.16
C PHE A 118 7.54 9.60 4.10
N PRO A 119 8.83 9.36 3.79
CA PRO A 119 9.92 10.09 4.41
C PRO A 119 9.77 11.59 4.21
N ALA A 120 10.01 12.36 5.27
CA ALA A 120 10.03 13.83 5.22
C ALA A 120 11.45 14.41 5.33
N ARG A 121 12.41 13.57 5.73
CA ARG A 121 13.83 13.91 5.86
C ARG A 121 14.56 13.48 4.58
N TRP A 122 15.63 14.21 4.23
CA TRP A 122 16.49 13.97 3.05
C TRP A 122 15.89 14.31 1.68
N ARG A 123 15.86 15.61 1.39
CA ARG A 123 15.35 16.15 0.13
C ARG A 123 16.36 17.13 -0.47
N THR A 124 16.41 17.19 -1.79
CA THR A 124 17.28 18.15 -2.51
C THR A 124 16.44 19.15 -3.28
N PRO A 125 16.92 20.37 -3.54
CA PRO A 125 16.22 21.31 -4.41
C PRO A 125 15.94 20.68 -5.78
N PHE A 126 14.72 20.87 -6.29
CA PHE A 126 14.31 20.30 -7.57
C PHE A 126 15.09 20.91 -8.74
N LYS A 127 15.50 20.06 -9.68
CA LYS A 127 16.20 20.47 -10.91
C LYS A 127 15.36 20.09 -12.14
N PRO A 128 14.94 21.04 -12.99
CA PRO A 128 14.06 20.77 -14.13
C PRO A 128 14.60 19.80 -15.18
N SER A 129 15.92 19.62 -15.29
CA SER A 129 16.52 18.66 -16.21
C SER A 129 16.05 17.21 -15.98
N LEU A 130 15.51 16.91 -14.80
CA LEU A 130 15.00 15.60 -14.42
C LEU A 130 13.65 15.26 -15.07
N GLU A 131 12.85 16.26 -15.49
CA GLU A 131 11.54 16.06 -16.12
C GLU A 131 11.61 15.28 -17.43
N ARG A 132 12.77 15.29 -18.11
CA ARG A 132 12.97 14.55 -19.37
C ARG A 132 13.17 13.05 -19.17
N THR A 133 13.43 12.61 -17.94
CA THR A 133 13.85 11.22 -17.64
C THR A 133 12.83 10.42 -16.84
N ALA A 134 11.77 11.07 -16.36
CA ALA A 134 10.78 10.48 -15.47
C ALA A 134 9.42 11.16 -15.66
N VAL A 135 8.36 10.50 -15.20
CA VAL A 135 7.00 11.01 -15.26
C VAL A 135 6.69 11.78 -13.98
N PHE A 136 6.53 13.09 -14.08
CA PHE A 136 6.16 13.95 -12.95
C PHE A 136 4.65 14.15 -12.91
N HIS A 137 4.03 13.86 -11.76
CA HIS A 137 2.60 14.06 -11.58
C HIS A 137 2.31 15.43 -10.95
N GLY A 138 1.26 16.10 -11.40
CA GLY A 138 0.86 17.40 -10.85
C GLY A 138 0.07 17.22 -9.54
N PRO A 139 0.18 18.16 -8.59
CA PRO A 139 -0.71 18.18 -7.43
C PRO A 139 -2.15 18.44 -7.87
N GLN A 140 -3.09 17.75 -7.22
CA GLN A 140 -4.54 17.77 -7.49
C GLN A 140 -5.33 18.34 -6.30
N LEU A 141 -4.81 18.14 -5.09
CA LEU A 141 -5.37 18.67 -3.85
C LEU A 141 -4.79 20.04 -3.52
N ASP A 142 -5.46 20.80 -2.66
CA ASP A 142 -4.86 21.95 -2.00
C ASP A 142 -4.11 21.53 -0.72
N PRO A 143 -3.16 22.34 -0.22
CA PRO A 143 -2.39 22.02 0.98
C PRO A 143 -3.27 21.84 2.23
N GLU A 144 -4.36 22.58 2.37
CA GLU A 144 -5.22 22.50 3.55
C GLU A 144 -5.98 21.16 3.61
N ALA A 145 -6.53 20.71 2.49
CA ALA A 145 -7.22 19.43 2.34
C ALA A 145 -6.27 18.24 2.50
N ALA A 146 -5.08 18.33 1.89
CA ALA A 146 -4.04 17.30 2.07
C ALA A 146 -3.57 17.21 3.53
N TRP A 147 -3.43 18.35 4.23
CA TRP A 147 -3.08 18.37 5.64
C TRP A 147 -4.15 17.71 6.50
N ALA A 148 -5.43 18.04 6.26
CA ALA A 148 -6.55 17.46 7.00
C ALA A 148 -6.60 15.93 6.93
N ALA A 149 -6.12 15.33 5.84
CA ALA A 149 -6.07 13.88 5.67
C ALA A 149 -5.01 13.20 6.56
N VAL A 150 -3.95 13.91 6.97
CA VAL A 150 -2.82 13.34 7.72
C VAL A 150 -2.65 13.90 9.13
N SER A 151 -3.15 15.09 9.42
CA SER A 151 -2.90 15.84 10.67
C SER A 151 -3.39 15.11 11.93
N GLY A 152 -4.51 14.39 11.84
CA GLY A 152 -5.15 13.74 12.99
C GLY A 152 -4.24 12.76 13.76
N ARG A 153 -3.25 12.14 13.12
CA ARG A 153 -2.28 11.27 13.82
C ARG A 153 -1.32 12.07 14.70
N TYR A 154 -0.84 13.21 14.21
CA TYR A 154 0.07 14.10 14.93
C TYR A 154 -0.66 14.79 16.09
N GLU A 155 -1.89 15.23 15.85
CA GLU A 155 -2.72 15.81 16.89
C GLU A 155 -3.02 14.80 18.00
N LYS A 156 -3.34 13.55 17.64
CA LYS A 156 -3.57 12.47 18.62
C LYS A 156 -2.32 12.20 19.45
N GLU A 157 -1.15 12.12 18.83
CA GLU A 157 0.13 11.94 19.52
C GLU A 157 0.42 13.09 20.49
N ALA A 158 0.27 14.34 20.04
CA ALA A 158 0.45 15.53 20.86
C ALA A 158 -0.54 15.59 22.03
N ARG A 159 -1.82 15.27 21.81
CA ARG A 159 -2.85 15.23 22.87
C ARG A 159 -2.54 14.16 23.91
N ASN A 160 -2.12 12.97 23.49
CA ASN A 160 -1.74 11.89 24.40
C ASN A 160 -0.57 12.29 25.30
N TYR A 161 0.45 12.95 24.73
CA TYR A 161 1.59 13.45 25.48
C TYR A 161 1.19 14.60 26.42
N ALA A 162 0.40 15.55 25.95
CA ALA A 162 -0.09 16.69 26.76
C ALA A 162 -0.98 16.26 27.94
N ALA A 163 -1.76 15.18 27.77
CA ALA A 163 -2.64 14.66 28.80
C ALA A 163 -1.87 14.25 30.07
N VAL A 164 -0.64 13.75 29.93
CA VAL A 164 0.25 13.43 31.05
C VAL A 164 0.55 14.68 31.89
N PHE A 165 0.73 15.82 31.23
CA PHE A 165 1.09 17.09 31.86
C PHE A 165 -0.12 18.01 32.14
N LYS A 166 -1.34 17.59 31.77
CA LYS A 166 -2.59 18.35 31.89
C LYS A 166 -2.51 19.76 31.28
N LYS A 167 -1.77 19.91 30.18
CA LYS A 167 -1.61 21.19 29.48
C LYS A 167 -2.51 21.25 28.24
N PRO A 168 -3.14 22.40 27.92
CA PRO A 168 -3.73 22.61 26.62
C PRO A 168 -2.65 22.63 25.54
N ILE A 169 -3.00 22.21 24.33
CA ILE A 169 -2.11 22.31 23.16
C ILE A 169 -2.68 23.27 22.14
N SER A 170 -1.81 23.93 21.38
CA SER A 170 -2.17 24.73 20.20
C SER A 170 -1.35 24.24 19.01
N ASP A 171 -2.02 23.99 17.88
CA ASP A 171 -1.39 23.54 16.64
C ASP A 171 -0.80 24.74 15.90
N MET A 172 0.52 24.74 15.75
CA MET A 172 1.32 25.77 15.07
C MET A 172 1.91 25.22 13.77
N SER A 173 1.34 24.14 13.23
CA SER A 173 1.82 23.50 12.02
C SER A 173 1.76 24.44 10.82
N SER A 174 2.84 24.48 10.04
CA SER A 174 2.96 25.35 8.87
C SER A 174 3.27 24.54 7.61
N PHE A 175 2.72 24.99 6.49
CA PHE A 175 3.10 24.49 5.18
C PHE A 175 4.50 24.99 4.79
N GLU A 176 5.38 24.10 4.35
CA GLU A 176 6.78 24.39 4.04
C GLU A 176 7.13 24.29 2.55
N GLY A 177 6.38 23.52 1.76
CA GLY A 177 6.66 23.39 0.34
C GLY A 177 6.15 22.12 -0.31
N LEU A 178 6.58 21.91 -1.55
CA LEU A 178 6.25 20.73 -2.35
C LEU A 178 7.48 19.82 -2.46
N VAL A 179 7.27 18.51 -2.39
CA VAL A 179 8.33 17.53 -2.60
C VAL A 179 7.88 16.40 -3.53
N TYR A 180 8.70 16.11 -4.53
CA TYR A 180 8.48 15.01 -5.46
C TYR A 180 9.13 13.72 -4.95
N TYR A 181 8.33 12.67 -4.81
CA TYR A 181 8.74 11.39 -4.25
C TYR A 181 8.73 10.26 -5.30
N PRO A 182 9.83 9.52 -5.50
CA PRO A 182 10.00 8.61 -6.64
C PRO A 182 9.48 7.19 -6.37
N PHE A 183 8.82 6.62 -7.37
CA PHE A 183 8.42 5.21 -7.44
C PHE A 183 8.78 4.61 -8.80
N TRP A 184 9.25 3.37 -8.80
CA TRP A 184 9.34 2.55 -10.00
C TRP A 184 8.02 1.83 -10.23
N ARG A 185 7.41 2.04 -11.40
CA ARG A 185 6.37 1.17 -11.94
C ARG A 185 7.03 0.22 -12.93
N LEU A 186 7.03 -1.05 -12.59
CA LEU A 186 7.71 -2.11 -13.33
C LEU A 186 6.68 -3.01 -13.98
N ARG A 187 6.97 -3.46 -15.21
CA ARG A 187 6.27 -4.58 -15.84
C ARG A 187 7.27 -5.66 -16.15
N TYR A 188 6.85 -6.91 -15.98
CA TYR A 188 7.70 -8.06 -16.22
C TYR A 188 6.93 -9.24 -16.77
N ALA A 189 7.61 -10.02 -17.60
CA ALA A 189 7.09 -11.25 -18.18
C ALA A 189 7.54 -12.46 -17.36
N TYR A 190 6.61 -13.37 -17.07
CA TYR A 190 6.91 -14.71 -16.57
C TYR A 190 5.96 -15.73 -17.21
N GLY A 191 6.50 -16.82 -17.77
CA GLY A 191 5.68 -17.88 -18.38
C GLY A 191 4.75 -17.39 -19.49
N GLY A 192 5.18 -16.38 -20.26
CA GLY A 192 4.40 -15.78 -21.35
C GLY A 192 3.26 -14.86 -20.91
N ARG A 193 3.22 -14.44 -19.64
CA ARG A 193 2.25 -13.50 -19.08
C ARG A 193 2.95 -12.29 -18.48
N GLU A 194 2.32 -11.13 -18.61
CA GLU A 194 2.78 -9.87 -18.01
C GLU A 194 2.21 -9.67 -16.61
N TYR A 195 3.03 -9.07 -15.76
CA TYR A 195 2.72 -8.73 -14.37
C TYR A 195 3.26 -7.34 -14.05
N GLU A 196 2.61 -6.62 -13.13
CA GLU A 196 3.05 -5.30 -12.66
C GLU A 196 3.60 -5.35 -11.24
N ALA A 197 4.60 -4.53 -10.94
CA ALA A 197 5.08 -4.28 -9.58
C ALA A 197 5.39 -2.79 -9.37
N VAL A 198 5.19 -2.31 -8.15
CA VAL A 198 5.50 -0.94 -7.74
C VAL A 198 6.47 -0.98 -6.58
N VAL A 199 7.56 -0.23 -6.71
CA VAL A 199 8.63 -0.16 -5.72
C VAL A 199 8.93 1.30 -5.41
N ASP A 200 8.96 1.66 -4.13
CA ASP A 200 9.50 2.91 -3.65
C ASP A 200 10.97 3.01 -4.09
N ALA A 201 11.30 4.01 -4.90
CA ALA A 201 12.64 4.13 -5.46
C ALA A 201 13.64 4.80 -4.51
N ALA A 202 13.18 5.41 -3.42
CA ALA A 202 14.02 6.05 -2.40
C ALA A 202 14.38 5.09 -1.25
N GLU A 203 13.43 4.27 -0.79
CA GLU A 203 13.62 3.34 0.34
C GLU A 203 13.66 1.85 -0.09
N GLY A 204 13.08 1.52 -1.25
CA GLY A 204 13.07 0.15 -1.80
C GLY A 204 11.90 -0.71 -1.34
N ASP A 205 10.90 -0.14 -0.67
CA ASP A 205 9.71 -0.89 -0.27
C ASP A 205 8.84 -1.27 -1.47
N VAL A 206 8.41 -2.53 -1.51
CA VAL A 206 7.51 -3.03 -2.56
C VAL A 206 6.09 -2.74 -2.09
N THR A 207 5.41 -1.76 -2.69
CA THR A 207 4.06 -1.38 -2.26
C THR A 207 2.97 -2.26 -2.88
N TYR A 208 3.25 -2.78 -4.07
CA TYR A 208 2.33 -3.56 -4.87
C TYR A 208 3.09 -4.53 -5.76
N MET A 209 2.58 -5.74 -5.91
CA MET A 209 3.12 -6.73 -6.85
C MET A 209 2.04 -7.69 -7.29
N GLU A 210 1.87 -7.84 -8.59
CA GLU A 210 1.14 -8.94 -9.18
C GLU A 210 2.11 -10.07 -9.46
N TYR A 211 1.71 -11.31 -9.25
CA TYR A 211 2.60 -12.45 -9.45
C TYR A 211 1.83 -13.73 -9.82
N PRO A 212 2.49 -14.69 -10.49
CA PRO A 212 1.90 -15.98 -10.80
C PRO A 212 1.66 -16.82 -9.54
N VAL A 213 0.60 -17.62 -9.51
CA VAL A 213 0.42 -18.63 -8.44
C VAL A 213 1.07 -19.94 -8.89
N SER A 214 2.08 -20.40 -8.14
CA SER A 214 2.85 -21.61 -8.44
C SER A 214 2.02 -22.88 -8.29
N ARG A 215 2.37 -23.94 -9.03
CA ARG A 215 1.71 -25.26 -8.89
C ARG A 215 1.79 -25.79 -7.46
N ALA A 216 2.96 -25.66 -6.82
CA ALA A 216 3.18 -26.07 -5.43
C ALA A 216 2.30 -25.28 -4.45
N GLY A 217 2.22 -23.96 -4.63
CA GLY A 217 1.33 -23.09 -3.84
C GLY A 217 -0.14 -23.49 -3.98
N ARG A 218 -0.59 -23.78 -5.20
CA ARG A 218 -1.97 -24.26 -5.45
C ARG A 218 -2.26 -25.58 -4.75
N SER A 219 -1.36 -26.56 -4.85
CA SER A 219 -1.53 -27.85 -4.16
C SER A 219 -1.50 -27.70 -2.64
N ALA A 220 -0.66 -26.81 -2.11
CA ALA A 220 -0.60 -26.52 -0.68
C ALA A 220 -1.92 -25.91 -0.18
N SER A 221 -2.50 -24.97 -0.95
CA SER A 221 -3.81 -24.38 -0.61
C SER A 221 -4.94 -25.40 -0.62
N VAL A 222 -4.95 -26.34 -1.59
CA VAL A 222 -5.93 -27.44 -1.61
C VAL A 222 -5.77 -28.35 -0.39
N ALA A 223 -4.54 -28.75 -0.07
CA ALA A 223 -4.27 -29.60 1.09
C ALA A 223 -4.73 -28.92 2.38
N ALA A 224 -4.39 -27.64 2.57
CA ALA A 224 -4.82 -26.86 3.72
C ALA A 224 -6.35 -26.73 3.80
N ALA A 225 -7.03 -26.48 2.68
CA ALA A 225 -8.48 -26.45 2.61
C ALA A 225 -9.13 -27.77 3.06
N VAL A 226 -8.63 -28.91 2.56
CA VAL A 226 -9.11 -30.24 2.94
C VAL A 226 -8.88 -30.48 4.44
N SER A 227 -7.70 -30.13 4.96
CA SER A 227 -7.41 -30.26 6.39
C SER A 227 -8.34 -29.44 7.27
N ILE A 228 -8.70 -28.21 6.87
CA ILE A 228 -9.66 -27.37 7.60
C ILE A 228 -11.04 -28.02 7.61
N VAL A 229 -11.53 -28.51 6.46
CA VAL A 229 -12.85 -29.15 6.36
C VAL A 229 -12.90 -30.42 7.21
N LEU A 230 -11.91 -31.29 7.09
CA LEU A 230 -11.84 -32.54 7.87
C LEU A 230 -11.67 -32.27 9.37
N GLY A 231 -10.84 -31.30 9.75
CA GLY A 231 -10.65 -30.89 11.13
C GLY A 231 -11.93 -30.32 11.75
N ALA A 232 -12.65 -29.47 11.03
CA ALA A 232 -13.92 -28.91 11.48
C ALA A 232 -15.02 -29.97 11.57
N ALA A 233 -15.09 -30.91 10.61
CA ALA A 233 -15.99 -32.06 10.68
C ALA A 233 -15.70 -32.96 11.88
N PHE A 234 -14.43 -33.20 12.20
CA PHE A 234 -14.00 -33.97 13.38
C PHE A 234 -14.34 -33.25 14.69
N LEU A 235 -14.13 -31.94 14.78
CA LEU A 235 -14.56 -31.14 15.93
C LEU A 235 -16.08 -31.15 16.10
N GLY A 236 -16.83 -31.09 14.98
CA GLY A 236 -18.29 -31.23 14.99
C GLY A 236 -18.76 -32.59 15.49
N LEU A 237 -18.06 -33.68 15.12
CA LEU A 237 -18.31 -35.02 15.65
C LEU A 237 -18.07 -35.09 17.16
N ILE A 238 -16.95 -34.53 17.65
CA ILE A 238 -16.66 -34.46 19.09
C ILE A 238 -17.75 -33.67 19.82
N GLY A 239 -18.13 -32.49 19.29
CA GLY A 239 -19.20 -31.68 19.87
C GLY A 239 -20.54 -32.43 19.94
N ALA A 240 -20.87 -33.20 18.91
CA ALA A 240 -22.07 -34.03 18.90
C ALA A 240 -22.06 -35.13 19.98
N ALA A 241 -20.89 -35.69 20.33
CA ALA A 241 -20.76 -36.71 21.37
C ALA A 241 -21.16 -36.20 22.77
N PHE A 242 -21.11 -34.88 23.01
CA PHE A 242 -21.54 -34.24 24.25
C PHE A 242 -22.96 -33.63 24.17
N SER A 243 -23.68 -33.88 23.08
CA SER A 243 -25.03 -33.34 22.89
C SER A 243 -26.11 -34.10 23.69
N PRO A 244 -27.23 -33.45 24.04
CA PRO A 244 -28.37 -34.14 24.67
C PRO A 244 -28.95 -35.29 23.81
N ALA A 245 -28.82 -35.20 22.48
CA ALA A 245 -29.24 -36.25 21.57
C ALA A 245 -28.33 -37.49 21.67
N ALA A 246 -27.03 -37.29 21.86
CA ALA A 246 -26.08 -38.39 22.07
C ALA A 246 -26.32 -39.07 23.43
N SER A 247 -26.58 -38.32 24.50
CA SER A 247 -26.91 -38.92 25.80
C SER A 247 -28.22 -39.72 25.76
N ALA A 248 -29.26 -39.19 25.11
CA ALA A 248 -30.52 -39.92 24.89
C ALA A 248 -30.33 -41.17 24.02
N GLY A 249 -29.42 -41.13 23.03
CA GLY A 249 -29.10 -42.27 22.17
C GLY A 249 -28.43 -43.43 22.91
N ILE A 250 -27.48 -43.13 23.80
CA ILE A 250 -26.77 -44.12 24.64
C ILE A 250 -27.75 -44.91 25.53
N HIS A 251 -28.85 -44.29 25.95
CA HIS A 251 -29.81 -44.88 26.89
C HIS A 251 -30.99 -45.65 26.26
N GLY A 252 -31.00 -45.86 24.93
CA GLY A 252 -31.99 -46.79 24.35
C GLY A 252 -32.40 -46.57 22.90
N ASN A 253 -31.80 -45.61 22.18
CA ASN A 253 -32.12 -45.40 20.77
C ASN A 253 -30.86 -45.08 19.94
N LEU A 254 -30.22 -46.13 19.44
CA LEU A 254 -29.00 -46.05 18.64
C LEU A 254 -29.13 -45.12 17.42
N ARG A 255 -30.35 -44.99 16.84
CA ARG A 255 -30.59 -44.09 15.70
C ARG A 255 -30.43 -42.62 16.05
N LEU A 256 -30.69 -42.23 17.31
CA LEU A 256 -30.46 -40.85 17.77
C LEU A 256 -28.96 -40.54 17.90
N LEU A 257 -28.15 -41.55 18.22
CA LEU A 257 -26.69 -41.41 18.27
C LEU A 257 -26.11 -41.22 16.87
N ASP A 258 -26.54 -42.04 15.90
CA ASP A 258 -26.14 -41.92 14.49
C ASP A 258 -26.55 -40.56 13.91
N LEU A 259 -27.77 -40.10 14.21
CA LEU A 259 -28.27 -38.82 13.74
C LEU A 259 -27.49 -37.64 14.35
N ALA A 260 -27.16 -37.70 15.64
CA ALA A 260 -26.35 -36.69 16.31
C ALA A 260 -24.93 -36.61 15.72
N ALA A 261 -24.27 -37.75 15.52
CA ALA A 261 -22.96 -37.82 14.90
C ALA A 261 -22.97 -37.28 13.45
N ALA A 262 -23.96 -37.68 12.65
CA ALA A 262 -24.11 -37.19 11.28
C ALA A 262 -24.36 -35.68 11.22
N ALA A 263 -25.22 -35.16 12.11
CA ALA A 263 -25.48 -33.72 12.22
C ALA A 263 -24.23 -32.95 12.68
N GLY A 264 -23.45 -33.48 13.61
CA GLY A 264 -22.18 -32.90 14.06
C GLY A 264 -21.14 -32.81 12.95
N VAL A 265 -20.91 -33.92 12.23
CA VAL A 265 -20.00 -33.98 11.08
C VAL A 265 -20.46 -33.02 9.97
N ALA A 266 -21.75 -33.00 9.65
CA ALA A 266 -22.29 -32.12 8.61
C ALA A 266 -22.15 -30.65 9.01
N GLY A 267 -22.55 -30.28 10.24
CA GLY A 267 -22.43 -28.92 10.75
C GLY A 267 -20.99 -28.43 10.79
N GLY A 268 -20.08 -29.26 11.32
CA GLY A 268 -18.65 -28.99 11.36
C GLY A 268 -18.05 -28.89 9.95
N GLY A 269 -18.40 -29.79 9.04
CA GLY A 269 -17.95 -29.78 7.65
C GLY A 269 -18.39 -28.54 6.89
N VAL A 270 -19.64 -28.10 7.05
CA VAL A 270 -20.14 -26.86 6.44
C VAL A 270 -19.39 -25.64 6.99
N ALA A 271 -19.15 -25.56 8.30
CA ALA A 271 -18.35 -24.50 8.89
C ALA A 271 -16.90 -24.51 8.37
N GLY A 272 -16.30 -25.69 8.24
CA GLY A 272 -14.98 -25.87 7.64
C GLY A 272 -14.91 -25.42 6.18
N LEU A 273 -15.94 -25.70 5.39
CA LEU A 273 -16.02 -25.24 4.00
C LEU A 273 -16.01 -23.72 3.91
N VAL A 274 -16.76 -23.03 4.77
CA VAL A 274 -16.74 -21.55 4.85
C VAL A 274 -15.33 -21.04 5.16
N GLY A 275 -14.61 -21.68 6.08
CA GLY A 275 -13.21 -21.34 6.39
C GLY A 275 -12.23 -21.65 5.25
N ALA A 276 -12.53 -22.66 4.42
CA ALA A 276 -11.67 -23.12 3.34
C ALA A 276 -11.89 -22.39 2.00
N VAL A 277 -12.98 -21.65 1.81
CA VAL A 277 -13.33 -20.99 0.53
C VAL A 277 -12.17 -20.16 -0.04
N ARG A 278 -11.51 -19.33 0.78
CA ARG A 278 -10.40 -18.49 0.33
C ARG A 278 -9.19 -19.31 -0.15
N LEU A 279 -8.89 -20.42 0.50
CA LEU A 279 -7.78 -21.30 0.09
C LEU A 279 -8.10 -22.05 -1.20
N LEU A 280 -9.36 -22.46 -1.39
CA LEU A 280 -9.80 -23.10 -2.62
C LEU A 280 -9.75 -22.15 -3.83
N ALA A 281 -9.95 -20.85 -3.63
CA ALA A 281 -9.79 -19.86 -4.69
C ALA A 281 -8.34 -19.83 -5.23
N PHE A 282 -7.32 -19.94 -4.35
CA PHE A 282 -5.91 -20.05 -4.77
C PHE A 282 -5.66 -21.28 -5.65
N ALA A 283 -6.45 -22.36 -5.52
CA ALA A 283 -6.26 -23.57 -6.31
C ALA A 283 -6.60 -23.39 -7.80
N VAL A 284 -7.53 -22.49 -8.11
CA VAL A 284 -8.02 -22.23 -9.46
C VAL A 284 -7.28 -21.08 -10.11
N GLU A 285 -6.99 -20.05 -9.32
CA GLU A 285 -6.38 -18.84 -9.82
C GLU A 285 -4.92 -19.01 -10.18
N ARG A 286 -4.48 -18.21 -11.15
CA ARG A 286 -3.12 -18.24 -11.69
C ARG A 286 -2.36 -16.94 -11.46
N ARG A 287 -3.04 -15.92 -10.91
CA ARG A 287 -2.51 -14.61 -10.59
C ARG A 287 -2.93 -14.29 -9.16
N ALA A 288 -2.04 -13.63 -8.44
CA ALA A 288 -2.32 -13.07 -7.13
C ALA A 288 -1.74 -11.66 -7.07
N ILE A 289 -2.28 -10.87 -6.17
CA ILE A 289 -1.87 -9.50 -5.89
C ILE A 289 -1.40 -9.41 -4.45
N TYR A 290 -0.17 -8.95 -4.29
CA TYR A 290 0.36 -8.46 -3.03
C TYR A 290 0.14 -6.95 -2.92
N ARG A 291 -0.30 -6.49 -1.75
CA ARG A 291 -0.39 -5.09 -1.32
C ARG A 291 0.24 -4.98 0.06
N ALA A 292 1.10 -3.99 0.28
CA ALA A 292 1.87 -3.89 1.52
C ALA A 292 1.03 -3.75 2.82
N ASP A 293 -0.21 -3.26 2.72
CA ASP A 293 -1.14 -3.03 3.82
C ASP A 293 -2.29 -4.04 3.90
N ARG A 294 -2.27 -5.12 3.09
CA ARG A 294 -3.35 -6.11 3.06
C ARG A 294 -2.79 -7.53 2.93
N ASP A 295 -3.63 -8.49 3.29
CA ASP A 295 -3.41 -9.88 2.91
C ASP A 295 -3.40 -10.02 1.38
N VAL A 296 -2.75 -11.08 0.90
CA VAL A 296 -2.71 -11.40 -0.54
C VAL A 296 -4.12 -11.53 -1.08
N GLU A 297 -4.42 -10.74 -2.11
CA GLU A 297 -5.68 -10.78 -2.84
C GLU A 297 -5.52 -11.64 -4.10
N LEU A 298 -6.62 -12.27 -4.48
CA LEU A 298 -6.74 -13.22 -5.56
C LEU A 298 -7.46 -12.54 -6.75
N VAL A 299 -7.00 -12.78 -7.99
CA VAL A 299 -7.47 -12.12 -9.24
C VAL A 299 -7.61 -13.09 -10.41
#